data_AF-X0W5B9-F1
#
_entry.id   AF-X0W5B9-F1
#
_cell.length_a   1.000
_cell.length_b   1.000
_cell.length_c   1.000
_cell.angle_alpha   90.00
_cell.angle_beta   90.00
_cell.angle_gamma   90.00
#
_symmetry.space_group_name_H-M   'P 1'
#
loop_
_entity.id
_entity.type
_entity.pdbx_description
1 polymer ?
#
loop_
_entity_poly.entity_id
_entity_poly.type
_entity_poly.pdbx_seq_one_letter_code
_entity_poly.pdbx_strand_id
1 'polypeptide(L)' 'MVNIPIPLEWTNTQDRMVELVGSMLKLHKDLHSAKTDHEKSLIQRRIDATDKRIDQLVYRLYGLTDKEIGIVEGGTK' A
#
# COMPACT_ATOMS: atom_id res chain seq x y z
N MET A 1 -3.42 12.55 -18.40
CA MET A 1 -2.81 11.73 -17.34
C MET A 1 -1.92 12.65 -16.53
N VAL A 2 -2.11 12.73 -15.21
CA VAL A 2 -1.23 13.52 -14.33
C VAL A 2 0.04 12.71 -14.11
N ASN A 3 1.18 13.25 -14.53
CA ASN A 3 2.49 12.66 -14.25
C ASN A 3 2.95 13.16 -12.89
N ILE A 4 2.81 12.34 -11.85
CA ILE A 4 3.31 12.67 -10.52
C ILE A 4 4.82 12.37 -10.51
N PRO A 5 5.69 13.37 -10.29
CA PRO A 5 7.13 13.14 -10.29
C PRO A 5 7.54 12.26 -9.11
N ILE A 6 8.32 11.22 -9.39
CA ILE A 6 8.89 10.35 -8.36
C ILE A 6 10.06 11.09 -7.70
N PRO A 7 10.06 11.30 -6.37
CA PRO A 7 11.14 11.99 -5.66
C PRO A 7 12.49 11.27 -5.77
N LEU A 8 13.60 12.00 -5.83
CA LEU A 8 14.96 11.45 -5.99
C LEU A 8 15.38 10.51 -4.83
N GLU A 9 14.83 10.74 -3.63
CA GLU A 9 15.01 9.91 -2.43
C GLU A 9 14.38 8.50 -2.57
N TRP A 10 13.59 8.25 -3.62
CA TRP A 10 12.93 6.97 -3.85
C TRP A 10 13.90 5.80 -4.02
N THR A 11 15.11 6.07 -4.54
CA THR A 11 16.13 5.04 -4.81
C THR A 11 16.49 4.20 -3.59
N ASN A 12 16.54 4.79 -2.39
CA ASN A 12 16.81 4.07 -1.14
C ASN A 12 15.60 3.32 -0.56
N THR A 13 14.39 3.67 -1.01
CA THR A 13 13.12 3.14 -0.50
C THR A 13 12.51 2.09 -1.45
N GLN A 14 13.07 1.99 -2.65
CA GLN A 14 12.60 1.14 -3.74
C GLN A 14 12.51 -0.33 -3.34
N ASP A 15 13.53 -0.88 -2.67
CA ASP A 15 13.54 -2.29 -2.27
C ASP A 15 12.35 -2.64 -1.38
N ARG A 16 12.06 -1.77 -0.41
CA ARG A 16 10.93 -1.97 0.49
C ARG A 16 9.58 -1.84 -0.23
N MET A 17 9.48 -0.93 -1.19
CA MET A 17 8.28 -0.79 -2.00
C MET A 17 8.05 -2.03 -2.89
N VAL A 18 9.11 -2.55 -3.51
CA VAL A 18 9.06 -3.78 -4.32
C VAL A 18 8.64 -4.98 -3.48
N GLU A 19 9.18 -5.14 -2.27
CA GLU A 19 8.77 -6.21 -1.33
C GLU A 19 7.27 -6.14 -0.98
N LEU A 20 6.77 -4.95 -0.67
CA LEU A 20 5.37 -4.75 -0.29
C LEU A 20 4.44 -5.01 -1.46
N VAL A 21 4.75 -4.50 -2.65
CA VAL A 21 3.97 -4.76 -3.88
C VAL A 21 4.02 -6.24 -4.25
N GLY A 22 5.18 -6.89 -4.14
CA GLY A 22 5.31 -8.33 -4.36
C GLY A 22 4.45 -9.15 -3.39
N SER A 23 4.44 -8.75 -2.11
CA SER A 23 3.57 -9.35 -1.09
C SER A 23 2.10 -9.15 -1.42
N MET A 24 1.70 -7.95 -1.84
CA MET A 24 0.33 -7.62 -2.25
C MET A 24 -0.13 -8.50 -3.41
N LEU A 25 0.69 -8.64 -4.45
CA LEU A 25 0.40 -9.49 -5.61
C LEU A 25 0.22 -10.95 -5.20
N LYS A 26 1.08 -11.47 -4.31
CA LYS A 26 0.95 -12.83 -3.79
C LYS A 26 -0.34 -12.99 -2.98
N LEU A 27 -0.65 -12.06 -2.09
CA LEU A 27 -1.86 -12.11 -1.26
C LEU A 27 -3.14 -12.08 -2.10
N HIS A 28 -3.19 -11.29 -3.18
CA HIS A 28 -4.34 -11.30 -4.09
C HIS A 28 -4.49 -12.64 -4.84
N LYS A 29 -3.38 -13.26 -5.25
CA LYS A 29 -3.40 -14.62 -5.83
C LYS A 29 -3.91 -15.65 -4.81
N ASP A 30 -3.40 -15.57 -3.57
CA ASP A 30 -3.82 -16.44 -2.47
C ASP A 30 -5.32 -16.26 -2.19
N LEU A 31 -5.82 -15.01 -2.15
CA LEU A 31 -7.24 -14.68 -1.93
C LEU A 31 -8.13 -15.30 -3.01
N HIS A 32 -7.71 -15.22 -4.28
CA HIS A 32 -8.45 -15.80 -5.40
C HIS A 32 -8.53 -17.34 -5.32
N SER A 33 -7.49 -17.98 -4.78
CA SER A 33 -7.41 -19.44 -4.61
C SER A 33 -8.06 -19.99 -3.34
N ALA A 34 -8.37 -19.12 -2.37
CA ALA A 34 -8.89 -19.51 -1.06
C ALA A 34 -10.30 -20.12 -1.16
N LYS A 35 -10.52 -21.24 -0.46
CA LYS A 35 -11.74 -22.03 -0.59
C LYS A 35 -12.76 -21.72 0.50
N THR A 36 -12.31 -21.19 1.63
CA THR A 36 -13.18 -20.89 2.78
C THR A 36 -13.26 -19.39 3.04
N ASP A 37 -14.39 -18.94 3.59
CA ASP A 37 -14.59 -17.53 3.95
C ASP A 37 -13.67 -17.10 5.10
N HIS A 38 -13.28 -18.03 5.96
CA HIS A 38 -12.31 -17.79 7.03
C HIS A 38 -10.92 -17.47 6.47
N GLU A 39 -10.42 -18.28 5.52
CA GLU A 39 -9.15 -18.02 4.83
C GLU A 39 -9.19 -16.69 4.09
N LYS A 40 -10.28 -16.43 3.35
CA LYS A 40 -10.47 -15.15 2.64
C LYS A 40 -10.41 -13.97 3.61
N SER A 41 -11.09 -14.04 4.75
CA SER A 41 -11.07 -12.97 5.77
C SER A 41 -9.68 -12.76 6.39
N LEU A 42 -8.90 -13.83 6.56
CA LEU A 42 -7.51 -13.71 7.03
C LEU A 42 -6.61 -13.07 5.98
N ILE A 43 -6.75 -13.46 4.71
CA ILE A 43 -5.96 -12.91 3.61
C ILE A 43 -6.34 -11.45 3.36
N GLN A 44 -7.63 -11.11 3.38
CA GLN A 44 -8.09 -9.73 3.22
C GLN A 44 -7.50 -8.81 4.28
N ARG A 45 -7.51 -9.22 5.56
CA ARG A 45 -6.85 -8.44 6.62
C ARG A 45 -5.37 -8.22 6.38
N ARG A 46 -4.67 -9.17 5.75
CA ARG A 46 -3.26 -9.02 5.38
C ARG A 46 -3.06 -8.07 4.20
N ILE A 47 -3.99 -8.07 3.23
CA ILE A 47 -4.04 -7.11 2.13
C ILE A 47 -4.21 -5.72 2.71
N ASP A 48 -5.23 -5.49 3.55
CA ASP A 48 -5.51 -4.19 4.16
C ASP A 48 -4.32 -3.68 5.00
N ALA A 49 -3.63 -4.57 5.71
CA ALA A 49 -2.42 -4.22 6.46
C ALA A 49 -1.22 -3.90 5.55
N THR A 50 -1.12 -4.54 4.38
CA THR A 50 -0.05 -4.27 3.40
C THR A 50 -0.31 -2.96 2.68
N ASP A 51 -1.57 -2.68 2.33
CA ASP A 51 -2.04 -1.43 1.74
C ASP A 51 -1.62 -0.22 2.60
N LYS A 52 -1.98 -0.23 3.89
CA LYS A 52 -1.58 0.81 4.84
C LYS A 52 -0.08 1.00 4.97
N ARG A 53 0.72 -0.07 4.82
CA ARG A 53 2.19 0.04 4.84
C ARG A 53 2.71 0.72 3.58
N ILE A 54 2.08 0.48 2.43
CA ILE A 54 2.39 1.15 1.17
C ILE A 54 2.02 2.62 1.29
N ASP A 55 0.82 2.96 1.76
CA ASP A 55 0.39 4.35 1.96
C ASP A 55 1.38 5.13 2.83
N GLN A 56 1.75 4.57 3.99
CA GLN A 56 2.75 5.18 4.87
C GLN A 56 4.11 5.37 4.19
N LEU A 57 4.52 4.44 3.33
CA LEU A 57 5.77 4.55 2.59
C LEU A 57 5.70 5.67 1.54
N VAL A 58 4.57 5.78 0.86
CA VAL A 58 4.27 6.85 -0.11
C VAL A 58 4.22 8.21 0.59
N TYR A 59 3.52 8.33 1.72
CA TYR A 59 3.45 9.58 2.49
C TYR A 59 4.83 10.04 2.93
N ARG A 60 5.66 9.13 3.43
CA ARG A 60 7.07 9.45 3.78
C ARG A 60 7.87 9.88 2.56
N LEU A 61 7.70 9.21 1.43
CA LEU A 61 8.42 9.53 0.20
C LEU A 61 8.11 10.94 -0.30
N TYR A 62 6.85 11.35 -0.21
CA TYR A 62 6.40 12.68 -0.62
C TYR A 62 6.47 13.73 0.50
N GLY A 63 6.94 13.35 1.70
CA GLY A 63 7.12 14.26 2.83
C GLY A 63 5.81 14.82 3.39
N LEU A 64 4.70 14.08 3.28
CA LEU A 64 3.40 14.55 3.77
C LEU A 64 3.40 14.62 5.30
N THR A 65 2.84 15.70 5.81
CA THR A 65 2.53 15.89 7.24
C THR A 65 1.24 15.18 7.63
N ASP A 66 1.04 14.92 8.93
CA ASP A 66 -0.21 14.32 9.44
C ASP A 66 -1.47 15.08 9.01
N LYS A 67 -1.37 16.40 8.89
CA LYS A 67 -2.46 17.26 8.39
C LYS A 67 -2.77 16.96 6.92
N GLU A 68 -1.75 16.84 6.09
CA GLU A 68 -1.91 16.53 4.66
C GLU A 68 -2.40 15.09 4.45
N ILE A 69 -1.90 14.14 5.24
CA ILE A 69 -2.40 12.76 5.27
C ILE A 69 -3.90 12.75 5.62
N GLY A 70 -4.30 13.47 6.67
CA GLY A 70 -5.71 13.58 7.06
C GLY A 70 -6.60 14.20 5.99
N ILE A 71 -6.07 15.11 5.17
CA ILE A 71 -6.79 15.66 4.00
C ILE A 71 -6.93 14.61 2.91
N VAL A 72 -5.87 13.85 2.61
CA VAL A 72 -5.88 12.79 1.59
C VAL A 72 -6.87 11.68 1.98
N GLU A 73 -6.82 11.20 3.22
CA GLU A 73 -7.70 10.13 3.72
C GLU A 73 -9.15 10.61 3.97
N GLY A 74 -9.33 11.89 4.30
CA GLY A 74 -10.64 12.50 4.55
C GLY A 74 -11.38 12.92 3.28
N GLY A 75 -10.64 13.24 2.20
CA GLY A 75 -11.19 13.65 0.90
C GLY A 75 -11.65 12.49 0.01
N THR A 76 -11.35 11.25 0.38
CA THR A 76 -11.74 10.03 -0.34
C THR A 76 -13.04 9.38 0.16
N LYS A 77 -13.88 10.11 0.90
CA LYS A 77 -15.20 9.65 1.36
C LYS A 77 -16.33 10.00 0.39
#